data_AF-A0A945DF03-F1
#
_entry.id   AF-A0A945DF03-F1
#
_cell.length_a   1.000
_cell.length_b   1.000
_cell.length_c   1.000
_cell.angle_alpha   90.00
_cell.angle_beta   90.00
_cell.angle_gamma   90.00
#
_symmetry.space_group_name_H-M   'P 1'
#
loop_
_entity.id
_entity.type
_entity.pdbx_description
1 polymer ?
#
loop_
_entity_poly.entity_id
_entity_poly.type
_entity_poly.pdbx_seq_one_letter_code
_entity_poly.pdbx_strand_id
1 'polypeptide(L)'
;MYYKIKNISKLSVLLLALVVFSTQLSAAKKVKWKLAMSWPTTLTPLASPPVQIAKMVKEMSGGKFIIQVHGKEKHKAALGILDMVKNKQYQIGHSSSYFWKGKDINTIWFTTVPFGMTTKEQYAWFYHGDG
;
A
#
# COMPACT_ATOMS: atom_id res chain seq x y z
N MET A 1 40.01 -46.85 -4.46
CA MET A 1 39.65 -45.66 -5.26
C MET A 1 38.16 -45.28 -5.15
N TYR A 2 37.23 -46.23 -5.04
CA TYR A 2 35.77 -46.00 -4.95
C TYR A 2 35.28 -45.21 -3.70
N TYR A 3 35.95 -45.33 -2.54
CA TYR A 3 35.50 -44.72 -1.29
C TYR A 3 35.68 -43.19 -1.26
N LYS A 4 36.69 -42.66 -1.96
CA LYS A 4 36.99 -41.21 -2.03
C LYS A 4 35.95 -40.45 -2.86
N ILE A 5 35.45 -41.06 -3.94
CA ILE A 5 34.48 -40.46 -4.88
C ILE A 5 33.11 -40.26 -4.21
N LYS A 6 32.70 -41.19 -3.34
CA LYS A 6 31.42 -41.16 -2.61
C LYS A 6 31.37 -40.06 -1.54
N ASN A 7 32.51 -39.66 -0.99
CA ASN A 7 32.59 -38.53 -0.04
C ASN A 7 32.64 -37.17 -0.75
N ILE A 8 33.28 -37.10 -1.92
CA ILE A 8 33.31 -35.89 -2.75
C ILE A 8 31.89 -35.56 -3.25
N SER A 9 31.10 -36.56 -3.66
CA SER A 9 29.71 -36.31 -4.08
C SER A 9 28.81 -35.82 -2.93
N LYS A 10 28.99 -36.37 -1.72
CA LYS A 10 28.27 -35.90 -0.51
C LYS A 10 28.66 -34.47 -0.14
N LEU A 11 29.94 -34.10 -0.25
CA LEU A 11 30.41 -32.74 0.00
C LEU A 11 29.84 -31.73 -1.01
N SER A 12 29.81 -32.11 -2.30
CA SER A 12 29.23 -31.27 -3.37
C SER A 12 27.72 -31.05 -3.18
N VAL A 13 26.98 -32.06 -2.73
CA VAL A 13 25.55 -31.94 -2.42
C VAL A 13 25.31 -31.03 -1.21
N LEU A 14 26.15 -31.11 -0.18
CA LEU A 14 26.07 -30.22 0.98
C LEU A 14 26.35 -28.75 0.61
N LEU A 15 27.35 -28.53 -0.26
CA LEU A 15 27.71 -27.20 -0.74
C LEU A 15 26.60 -26.61 -1.62
N LEU A 16 25.99 -27.41 -2.49
CA LEU A 16 24.83 -27.00 -3.29
C LEU A 16 23.64 -26.62 -2.39
N ALA A 17 23.37 -27.42 -1.36
CA ALA A 17 22.29 -27.15 -0.41
C ALA A 17 22.50 -25.82 0.36
N LEU A 18 23.73 -25.53 0.78
CA LEU A 18 24.09 -24.27 1.46
C LEU A 18 23.95 -23.05 0.54
N VAL A 19 24.34 -23.17 -0.73
CA VAL A 19 24.16 -22.09 -1.73
C VAL A 19 22.67 -21.82 -1.97
N VAL A 20 21.85 -22.86 -2.17
CA VAL A 20 20.40 -22.71 -2.36
C VAL A 20 19.73 -22.09 -1.13
N PHE A 21 20.11 -22.50 0.09
CA PHE A 21 19.55 -21.94 1.33
C PHE A 21 19.92 -20.46 1.55
N SER A 22 21.15 -20.07 1.22
CA SER A 22 21.61 -18.67 1.33
C SER A 22 20.88 -17.72 0.38
N THR A 23 20.52 -18.18 -0.83
CA THR A 23 19.77 -17.36 -1.80
C THR A 23 18.32 -17.10 -1.38
N GLN A 24 17.70 -18.01 -0.63
CA GLN A 24 16.34 -17.80 -0.10
C GLN A 24 16.31 -16.77 1.04
N LEU A 25 17.39 -16.64 1.82
CA LEU A 25 17.47 -15.70 2.94
C LEU A 25 17.54 -14.22 2.47
N SER A 26 18.01 -13.98 1.23
CA SER A 26 18.15 -12.64 0.64
C SER A 26 16.93 -12.19 -0.20
N ALA A 27 15.88 -13.02 -0.31
CA ALA A 27 14.70 -12.67 -1.10
C ALA A 27 13.78 -11.73 -0.31
N ALA A 28 13.91 -10.42 -0.56
CA ALA A 28 13.00 -9.42 0.02
C ALA A 28 11.52 -9.78 -0.24
N LYS A 29 10.71 -9.79 0.82
CA LYS A 29 9.31 -10.23 0.81
C LYS A 29 8.51 -9.42 -0.20
N LYS A 30 7.82 -10.10 -1.12
CA LYS A 30 6.88 -9.47 -2.05
C LYS A 30 5.62 -9.05 -1.29
N VAL A 31 5.27 -7.77 -1.35
CA VAL A 31 4.07 -7.18 -0.74
C VAL A 31 3.05 -6.87 -1.83
N LYS A 32 1.81 -7.33 -1.64
CA LYS A 32 0.68 -7.02 -2.53
C LYS A 32 -0.46 -6.45 -1.71
N TRP A 33 -0.71 -5.16 -1.86
CA TRP A 33 -1.81 -4.48 -1.19
C TRP A 33 -2.90 -4.08 -2.18
N LYS A 34 -4.10 -3.91 -1.65
CA LYS A 34 -5.25 -3.37 -2.37
C LYS A 34 -5.62 -2.01 -1.78
N LEU A 35 -5.92 -1.06 -2.66
CA LEU A 35 -6.43 0.26 -2.34
C LEU A 35 -7.86 0.39 -2.87
N ALA A 36 -8.80 0.79 -2.02
CA ALA A 36 -10.15 1.17 -2.44
C ALA A 36 -10.28 2.70 -2.48
N MET A 37 -10.96 3.25 -3.48
CA MET A 37 -11.21 4.69 -3.56
C MET A 37 -12.68 5.03 -3.74
N SER A 38 -13.11 6.15 -3.18
CA SER A 38 -14.52 6.59 -3.23
C SER A 38 -15.02 6.93 -4.63
N TRP A 39 -14.11 7.21 -5.56
CA TRP A 39 -14.39 7.69 -6.92
C TRP A 39 -14.40 6.55 -7.94
N PRO A 40 -15.03 6.73 -9.12
CA PRO A 40 -14.75 5.85 -10.24
C PRO A 40 -13.34 6.10 -10.79
N THR A 41 -12.72 5.09 -11.40
CA THR A 41 -11.36 5.17 -11.96
C THR A 41 -11.18 6.27 -13.03
N THR A 42 -12.27 6.74 -13.65
CA THR A 42 -12.27 7.77 -14.70
C THR A 42 -12.40 9.21 -14.17
N LEU A 43 -12.66 9.42 -12.87
CA LEU A 43 -12.90 10.75 -12.31
C LEU A 43 -11.59 11.50 -11.99
N THR A 44 -11.01 12.13 -13.00
CA THR A 44 -9.85 13.03 -12.85
C THR A 44 -10.32 14.41 -12.33
N PRO A 45 -9.58 15.06 -11.40
CA PRO A 45 -8.27 14.68 -10.87
C PRO A 45 -8.30 13.70 -9.69
N LEU A 46 -9.46 13.40 -9.10
CA LEU A 46 -9.56 12.65 -7.83
C LEU A 46 -9.05 11.20 -7.91
N ALA A 47 -9.18 10.55 -9.08
CA ALA A 47 -8.73 9.18 -9.30
C ALA A 47 -7.24 9.07 -9.64
N SER A 48 -6.57 10.18 -9.95
CA SER A 48 -5.17 10.18 -10.41
C SER A 48 -4.16 9.87 -9.29
N PRO A 49 -4.23 10.46 -8.08
CA PRO A 49 -3.23 10.24 -7.04
C PRO A 49 -3.05 8.78 -6.60
N PRO A 50 -4.10 7.96 -6.41
CA PRO A 50 -3.92 6.54 -6.07
C PRO A 50 -3.11 5.76 -7.09
N VAL A 51 -3.31 6.04 -8.38
CA VAL A 51 -2.58 5.40 -9.49
C VAL A 51 -1.12 5.86 -9.51
N GLN A 52 -0.87 7.14 -9.29
CA GLN A 52 0.48 7.69 -9.20
C GLN A 52 1.25 7.10 -8.02
N ILE A 53 0.64 7.03 -6.83
CA ILE A 53 1.23 6.38 -5.65
C ILE A 53 1.53 4.90 -5.91
N ALA A 54 0.59 4.16 -6.51
CA ALA A 54 0.81 2.76 -6.85
C ALA A 54 2.00 2.56 -7.80
N LYS A 55 2.17 3.46 -8.78
CA LYS A 55 3.32 3.47 -9.69
C LYS A 55 4.63 3.77 -8.94
N MET A 56 4.68 4.85 -8.17
CA MET A 56 5.87 5.25 -7.41
C MET A 56 6.31 4.15 -6.44
N VAL A 57 5.37 3.55 -5.69
CA VAL A 57 5.67 2.45 -4.77
C VAL A 57 6.25 1.24 -5.50
N LYS A 58 5.70 0.89 -6.66
CA LYS A 58 6.25 -0.19 -7.49
C LYS A 58 7.67 0.13 -7.96
N GLU A 59 7.92 1.34 -8.43
CA GLU A 59 9.24 1.76 -8.93
C GLU A 59 10.29 1.80 -7.82
N MET A 60 10.00 2.50 -6.72
CA MET A 60 10.90 2.63 -5.57
C MET A 60 11.21 1.30 -4.88
N SER A 61 10.29 0.33 -4.94
CA SER A 61 10.48 -1.01 -4.37
C SER A 61 11.14 -2.01 -5.32
N GLY A 62 11.50 -1.61 -6.55
CA GLY A 62 11.98 -2.54 -7.58
C GLY A 62 10.97 -3.65 -7.91
N GLY A 63 9.68 -3.32 -7.87
CA GLY A 63 8.57 -4.25 -8.13
C GLY A 63 8.20 -5.19 -6.97
N LYS A 64 8.84 -5.05 -5.81
CA LYS A 64 8.58 -5.91 -4.64
C LYS A 64 7.29 -5.51 -3.92
N PHE A 65 6.86 -4.26 -4.01
CA PHE A 65 5.62 -3.77 -3.43
C PHE A 65 4.67 -3.30 -4.53
N ILE A 66 3.55 -4.01 -4.69
CA ILE A 66 2.51 -3.70 -5.67
C ILE A 66 1.23 -3.28 -4.93
N ILE A 67 0.65 -2.15 -5.35
CA ILE A 67 -0.66 -1.67 -4.90
C ILE A 67 -1.65 -1.81 -6.07
N GLN A 68 -2.72 -2.57 -5.88
CA GLN A 68 -3.83 -2.66 -6.83
C GLN A 68 -4.91 -1.64 -6.46
N VAL A 69 -5.23 -0.74 -7.39
CA VAL A 69 -6.20 0.35 -7.17
C VAL A 69 -7.57 -0.07 -7.68
N HIS A 70 -8.58 -0.01 -6.82
CA HIS A 70 -9.98 -0.32 -7.14
C HIS A 70 -10.85 0.92 -6.96
N GLY A 71 -11.51 1.35 -8.04
CA GLY A 71 -12.56 2.37 -7.99
C GLY A 71 -13.89 1.84 -7.45
N LYS A 72 -14.83 2.76 -7.21
CA LYS A 72 -16.17 2.44 -6.66
C LYS A 72 -16.95 1.41 -7.49
N GLU A 73 -16.70 1.35 -8.79
CA GLU A 73 -17.30 0.38 -9.71
C GLU A 73 -16.89 -1.07 -9.39
N LYS A 74 -15.75 -1.29 -8.73
CA LYS A 74 -15.27 -2.62 -8.36
C LYS A 74 -15.83 -3.09 -7.01
N HIS A 75 -15.85 -2.22 -6.01
CA HIS A 75 -16.29 -2.57 -4.64
C HIS A 75 -17.73 -2.14 -4.31
N LYS A 76 -18.39 -1.39 -5.19
CA LYS A 76 -19.81 -0.99 -5.14
C LYS A 76 -20.26 -0.20 -3.89
N ALA A 77 -19.33 0.31 -3.10
CA ALA A 77 -19.62 1.12 -1.92
C ALA A 77 -18.67 2.33 -1.83
N ALA A 78 -19.06 3.43 -2.50
CA ALA A 78 -18.26 4.66 -2.58
C ALA A 78 -17.98 5.30 -1.22
N LEU A 79 -18.96 5.21 -0.30
CA LEU A 79 -18.87 5.71 1.06
C LEU A 79 -18.50 4.60 2.07
N GLY A 80 -17.96 3.47 1.62
CA GLY A 80 -17.59 2.34 2.50
C GLY A 80 -16.11 2.29 2.88
N ILE A 81 -15.30 3.25 2.45
CA ILE A 81 -13.83 3.11 2.44
C ILE A 81 -13.25 2.96 3.85
N LEU A 82 -13.71 3.75 4.83
CA LEU A 82 -13.21 3.67 6.20
C LEU A 82 -13.48 2.28 6.82
N ASP A 83 -14.69 1.74 6.63
CA ASP A 83 -15.04 0.42 7.17
C ASP A 83 -14.27 -0.70 6.47
N MET A 84 -14.07 -0.60 5.16
CA MET A 84 -13.28 -1.57 4.38
C MET A 84 -11.84 -1.66 4.87
N VAL A 85 -11.21 -0.52 5.19
CA VAL A 85 -9.84 -0.47 5.72
C VAL A 85 -9.80 -0.95 7.18
N LYS A 86 -10.72 -0.44 8.02
CA LYS A 86 -10.84 -0.86 9.43
C LYS A 86 -11.00 -2.37 9.57
N ASN A 87 -11.80 -2.98 8.70
CA ASN A 87 -12.06 -4.41 8.68
C ASN A 87 -11.03 -5.21 7.85
N LYS A 88 -9.91 -4.60 7.47
CA LYS A 88 -8.78 -5.23 6.75
C LYS A 88 -9.14 -5.84 5.38
N GLN A 89 -10.27 -5.47 4.79
CA GLN A 89 -10.68 -5.91 3.44
C GLN A 89 -9.77 -5.29 2.37
N TYR A 90 -9.35 -4.05 2.63
CA TYR A 90 -8.35 -3.27 1.89
C TYR A 90 -7.27 -2.78 2.85
N GLN A 91 -6.04 -2.61 2.36
CA GLN A 91 -4.93 -2.10 3.17
C GLN A 91 -4.86 -0.58 3.13
N ILE A 92 -5.36 0.04 2.05
CA ILE A 92 -5.36 1.49 1.87
C ILE A 92 -6.75 1.95 1.41
N GLY A 93 -7.16 3.12 1.87
CA GLY A 93 -8.33 3.83 1.38
C GLY A 93 -7.94 5.19 0.82
N HIS A 94 -8.54 5.60 -0.29
CA HIS A 94 -8.45 6.96 -0.79
C HIS A 94 -9.85 7.59 -0.85
N SER A 95 -10.08 8.58 0.00
CA SER A 95 -11.39 9.18 0.22
C SER A 95 -11.20 10.57 0.81
N SER A 96 -12.29 11.16 1.30
CA SER A 96 -12.27 12.43 2.00
C SER A 96 -12.82 12.24 3.41
N SER A 97 -12.08 12.71 4.41
CA SER A 97 -12.32 12.41 5.82
C SER A 97 -13.69 12.91 6.32
N TYR A 98 -14.16 14.05 5.80
CA TYR A 98 -15.47 14.63 6.14
C TYR A 98 -16.69 13.75 5.80
N PHE A 99 -16.54 12.68 4.98
CA PHE A 99 -17.63 11.74 4.67
C PHE A 99 -18.00 10.92 5.90
N TRP A 100 -17.11 10.84 6.89
CA TRP A 100 -17.27 10.05 8.11
C TRP A 100 -17.77 10.86 9.30
N LYS A 101 -18.25 12.08 9.09
CA LYS A 101 -18.83 12.92 10.15
C LYS A 101 -19.96 12.24 10.94
N GLY A 102 -20.69 11.31 10.30
CA GLY A 102 -21.74 10.52 10.96
C GLY A 102 -21.22 9.34 11.79
N LYS A 103 -19.93 8.99 11.66
CA LYS A 103 -19.23 8.00 12.48
C LYS A 103 -18.45 8.66 13.61
N ASP A 104 -17.75 9.75 13.31
CA ASP A 104 -17.08 10.60 14.29
C ASP A 104 -17.02 12.03 13.71
N ILE A 105 -17.56 13.00 14.46
CA ILE A 105 -17.60 14.40 14.02
C ILE A 105 -16.20 14.99 13.85
N ASN A 106 -15.19 14.49 14.57
CA ASN A 106 -13.84 15.00 14.50
C ASN A 106 -13.15 14.71 13.16
N THR A 107 -13.70 13.83 12.31
CA THR A 107 -13.10 13.54 11.01
C THR A 107 -13.21 14.71 10.02
N ILE A 108 -14.07 15.71 10.29
CA ILE A 108 -14.27 16.85 9.40
C ILE A 108 -13.04 17.76 9.27
N TRP A 109 -12.23 17.87 10.33
CA TRP A 109 -11.10 18.80 10.40
C TRP A 109 -9.96 18.45 9.44
N PHE A 110 -9.90 17.20 8.99
CA PHE A 110 -8.87 16.70 8.07
C PHE A 110 -9.28 16.78 6.59
N THR A 111 -10.30 17.57 6.26
CA THR A 111 -10.67 17.86 4.87
C THR A 111 -10.76 19.35 4.62
N THR A 112 -11.84 19.97 5.09
CA THR A 112 -12.08 21.41 5.04
C THR A 112 -13.40 21.70 5.76
N VAL A 113 -13.59 22.95 6.17
CA VAL A 113 -14.85 23.48 6.73
C VAL A 113 -15.17 24.81 6.06
N PRO A 114 -16.45 25.25 6.02
CA PRO A 114 -16.79 26.57 5.53
C PRO A 114 -16.00 27.66 6.27
N PHE A 115 -15.46 28.63 5.52
CA PHE A 115 -14.60 29.70 6.04
C PHE A 115 -13.30 29.20 6.72
N GLY A 116 -12.87 27.98 6.38
CA GLY A 116 -11.63 27.40 6.89
C GLY A 116 -10.38 27.85 6.15
N MET A 117 -9.31 27.08 6.36
CA MET A 117 -7.99 27.31 5.79
C MET A 117 -7.95 27.13 4.26
N THR A 118 -7.12 27.91 3.60
CA THR A 118 -6.63 27.63 2.25
C THR A 118 -5.73 26.40 2.24
N THR A 119 -5.45 25.84 1.05
CA THR A 119 -4.56 24.68 0.92
C THR A 119 -3.19 24.89 1.56
N LYS A 120 -2.61 26.10 1.43
CA LYS A 120 -1.29 26.41 2.00
C LYS A 120 -1.32 26.44 3.52
N GLU A 121 -2.36 27.02 4.10
CA GLU A 121 -2.56 27.08 5.55
C GLU A 121 -2.84 25.68 6.11
N GLN A 122 -3.67 24.88 5.43
CA GLN A 122 -3.93 23.49 5.83
C GLN A 122 -2.64 22.66 5.84
N TYR A 123 -1.77 22.82 4.83
CA TYR A 123 -0.45 22.17 4.84
C TYR A 123 0.46 22.70 5.94
N ALA A 124 0.47 24.01 6.20
CA ALA A 124 1.25 24.56 7.31
C ALA A 124 0.80 23.97 8.64
N TRP A 125 -0.50 23.81 8.86
CA TRP A 125 -1.05 23.14 10.03
C TRP A 125 -0.59 21.66 10.10
N PHE A 126 -0.81 20.88 9.04
CA PHE A 126 -0.43 19.46 8.97
C PHE A 126 1.05 19.19 9.27
N TYR A 127 1.95 20.05 8.81
CA TYR A 127 3.39 19.83 8.93
C TYR A 127 4.06 20.58 10.09
N HIS A 128 3.43 21.64 10.61
CA HIS A 128 4.05 22.54 11.59
C HIS A 128 3.14 22.98 12.75
N GLY A 129 1.87 22.58 12.77
CA GLY A 129 0.86 23.02 13.74
C GLY A 129 0.19 21.87 14.51
N ASP A 130 0.90 20.76 14.70
CA ASP A 130 0.49 19.58 15.47
C ASP A 130 -0.75 18.81 14.98
N GLY A 131 -1.19 19.02 13.74
CA GLY A 131 -2.26 18.20 13.18
C GLY A 131 -2.70 18.64 11.82
#